data_AF-H4F6E0-F1
#
_entry.id   AF-H4F6E0-F1
#
_cell.length_a   1.000
_cell.length_b   1.000
_cell.length_c   1.000
_cell.angle_alpha   90.00
_cell.angle_beta   90.00
_cell.angle_gamma   90.00
#
_symmetry.space_group_name_H-M   'P 1'
#
loop_
_entity.id
_entity.type
_entity.pdbx_description
1 polymer ?
#
loop_
_entity_poly.entity_id
_entity_poly.type
_entity_poly.pdbx_seq_one_letter_code
_entity_poly.pdbx_strand_id
1 'polypeptide(L)' 'MASLYPAQAIGADRKGSLAAGNDADFIVLSEDLDLLSTWIGGACVHEAEAERRKASA' A
#
# COMPACT_ATOMS: atom_id res chain seq x y z
N MET A 1 12.31 -7.05 -7.20
CA MET A 1 11.06 -7.53 -6.58
C MET A 1 11.00 -7.05 -5.14
N ALA A 2 9.97 -6.30 -4.76
CA ALA A 2 9.92 -5.59 -3.47
C ALA A 2 8.86 -6.11 -2.48
N SER A 3 7.94 -6.99 -2.92
CA SER A 3 6.79 -7.44 -2.13
C SER A 3 6.75 -8.97 -1.93
N LEU A 4 6.37 -9.74 -2.95
CA LEU A 4 6.11 -11.18 -2.83
C LEU A 4 7.32 -12.00 -2.36
N TYR A 5 8.49 -11.85 -3.00
CA TYR A 5 9.66 -12.67 -2.67
C TYR A 5 10.22 -12.39 -1.27
N PRO A 6 10.34 -11.13 -0.80
CA PRO A 6 10.66 -10.87 0.60
C PRO A 6 9.66 -11.50 1.58
N ALA A 7 8.35 -11.41 1.31
CA ALA A 7 7.33 -12.02 2.17
C ALA A 7 7.48 -13.55 2.25
N GLN A 8 7.71 -14.21 1.11
CA GLN A 8 7.96 -15.66 1.06
C GLN A 8 9.23 -16.06 1.81
N ALA A 9 10.32 -15.29 1.66
CA ALA A 9 11.60 -15.59 2.30
C ALA A 9 11.54 -15.60 3.84
N ILE A 10 10.60 -14.83 4.44
CA ILE A 10 10.43 -14.73 5.88
C ILE A 10 9.20 -15.46 6.42
N GLY A 11 8.42 -16.13 5.56
CA GLY A 11 7.18 -16.82 5.96
C GLY A 11 6.02 -15.88 6.33
N ALA A 12 5.95 -14.70 5.71
CA ALA A 12 4.87 -13.74 5.94
C ALA A 12 3.68 -14.01 5.00
N ASP A 13 2.90 -15.05 5.28
CA ASP A 13 1.87 -15.60 4.39
C ASP A 13 0.72 -14.64 4.05
N ARG A 14 0.49 -13.61 4.88
CA ARG A 14 -0.56 -12.59 4.70
C ARG A 14 -0.04 -11.28 4.10
N LYS A 15 1.20 -11.27 3.59
CA LYS A 15 1.88 -10.10 3.02
C LYS A 15 2.37 -10.38 1.60
N GLY A 16 2.72 -9.32 0.87
CA GLY A 16 3.41 -9.42 -0.42
C GLY A 16 2.49 -9.64 -1.63
N SER A 17 1.18 -9.80 -1.45
CA SER A 17 0.16 -9.85 -2.51
C SER A 17 -1.15 -9.18 -2.07
N LEU A 18 -1.93 -8.69 -3.05
CA LEU A 18 -3.27 -8.15 -2.83
C LEU A 18 -4.31 -9.25 -3.07
N ALA A 19 -4.83 -9.82 -1.98
CA ALA A 19 -5.83 -10.87 -2.03
C ALA A 19 -6.73 -10.80 -0.78
N ALA A 20 -7.96 -11.31 -0.88
CA ALA A 20 -8.84 -11.43 0.27
C ALA A 20 -8.19 -12.30 1.37
N GLY A 21 -8.25 -11.84 2.62
CA GLY A 21 -7.63 -12.52 3.78
C GLY A 21 -6.22 -12.03 4.13
N ASN A 22 -5.52 -11.35 3.22
CA ASN A 22 -4.25 -10.70 3.52
C ASN A 22 -4.44 -9.44 4.37
N ASP A 23 -3.36 -8.98 4.99
CA ASP A 23 -3.38 -7.66 5.61
C ASP A 23 -3.51 -6.57 4.54
N ALA A 24 -4.27 -5.53 4.86
CA ALA A 24 -4.46 -4.38 3.98
C ALA A 24 -3.23 -3.45 4.00
N ASP A 25 -2.10 -4.00 3.55
CA ASP A 25 -0.81 -3.34 3.41
C ASP A 25 -0.52 -3.10 1.93
N PHE A 26 -0.64 -1.85 1.47
CA PHE A 26 -0.46 -1.50 0.07
C PHE A 26 -0.11 -0.03 -0.11
N ILE A 27 0.34 0.31 -1.32
CA ILE A 27 0.51 1.67 -1.77
C ILE A 27 -0.43 1.95 -2.93
N VAL A 28 -0.87 3.19 -3.04
CA VAL A 28 -1.58 3.69 -4.22
C VAL A 28 -0.61 4.57 -4.98
N LEU A 29 -0.46 4.32 -6.27
CA LEU A 29 0.41 5.08 -7.16
C LEU A 29 -0.43 5.82 -8.21
N SER A 30 0.12 6.90 -8.75
CA SER A 30 -0.39 7.52 -9.98
C SER A 30 -0.09 6.64 -11.19
N GLU A 31 -0.61 7.01 -12.36
CA GLU A 31 -0.25 6.39 -13.63
C GLU A 31 1.26 6.50 -13.93
N ASP A 32 1.89 7.58 -13.47
CA ASP A 32 3.34 7.85 -13.61
C ASP A 32 4.19 7.22 -12.49
N LEU A 33 3.58 6.40 -11.62
CA LEU A 33 4.21 5.72 -10.48
C LEU A 33 4.62 6.64 -9.30
N ASP A 34 4.06 7.85 -9.22
CA ASP A 34 4.20 8.69 -8.03
C ASP A 34 3.40 8.13 -6.85
N LEU A 35 3.95 8.20 -5.64
CA LEU A 35 3.28 7.72 -4.43
C LEU A 35 2.12 8.66 -4.04
N LEU A 36 0.90 8.16 -4.08
CA LEU A 36 -0.31 8.88 -3.66
C LEU A 36 -0.67 8.59 -2.20
N SER A 37 -0.59 7.33 -1.75
CA SER A 37 -0.82 6.98 -0.34
C SER A 37 -0.18 5.66 0.05
N THR A 38 0.04 5.48 1.36
CA THR A 38 0.53 4.24 1.98
C THR A 38 -0.46 3.78 3.05
N TRP A 39 -0.78 2.49 3.00
CA TRP A 39 -1.74 1.84 3.87
C TRP A 39 -1.04 0.71 4.62
N ILE A 40 -1.24 0.67 5.94
CA ILE A 40 -0.73 -0.39 6.82
C ILE A 40 -1.88 -0.87 7.68
N GLY A 41 -2.21 -2.17 7.60
CA GLY A 41 -3.33 -2.77 8.34
C GLY A 41 -4.68 -2.11 8.02
N GLY A 42 -4.84 -1.54 6.83
CA GLY A 42 -6.05 -0.82 6.43
C GLY A 42 -6.15 0.63 6.91
N ALA A 43 -5.14 1.14 7.62
CA ALA A 43 -5.06 2.55 7.98
C ALA A 43 -4.17 3.31 6.97
N CYS A 44 -4.67 4.44 6.46
CA CYS A 44 -3.86 5.35 5.67
C CYS A 44 -2.85 6.06 6.60
N VAL A 45 -1.58 5.72 6.48
CA VAL A 45 -0.49 6.27 7.31
C VAL A 45 0.30 7.37 6.59
N HIS A 46 0.16 7.44 5.27
CA HIS A 46 0.73 8.51 4.46
C HIS A 46 -0.21 8.80 3.29
N GLU A 47 -0.32 10.07 2.94
CA GLU A 47 -1.07 10.54 1.79
C GLU A 47 -0.30 11.71 1.16
N ALA A 48 -0.34 11.84 -0.15
CA ALA A 48 0.24 12.98 -0.84
C ALA A 48 -0.58 14.24 -0.53
N GLU A 49 0.08 15.40 -0.41
CA GLU A 49 -0.62 16.66 -0.11
C GLU A 49 -1.69 17.02 -1.15
N ALA A 50 -1.44 16.69 -2.42
CA ALA A 50 -2.39 16.91 -3.50
C ALA A 50 -3.70 16.12 -3.29
N GLU A 51 -3.62 14.89 -2.79
CA GLU A 51 -4.81 14.06 -2.51
C GLU A 51 -5.55 14.52 -1.25
N ARG A 52 -4.82 14.87 -0.18
CA ARG A 52 -5.41 15.49 1.03
C ARG A 52 -6.23 16.74 0.72
N ARG A 53 -5.71 17.60 -0.18
CA ARG A 53 -6.37 18.84 -0.56
C ARG A 53 -7.67 18.59 -1.34
N LYS A 54 -7.71 17.56 -2.20
CA LYS A 54 -8.93 17.18 -2.93
C LYS A 54 -10.02 16.64 -2.00
N ALA A 55 -9.64 15.85 -0.99
CA ALA A 55 -10.60 15.28 -0.03
C ALA A 55 -11.22 16.32 0.92
N SER A 56 -10.63 17.51 1.02
CA SER A 56 -11.08 18.61 1.90
C SER A 56 -11.94 19.66 1.18
N ALA A 57 -12.19 19.49 -0.12
CA ALA A 57 -12.97 20.39 -0.98
C ALA A 57 -14.34 19.79 -1.30
#